data_AF-A0A4S4KV89-F1
#
_entry.id   AF-A0A4S4KV89-F1
#
_cell.length_a   1.000
_cell.length_b   1.000
_cell.length_c   1.000
_cell.angle_alpha   90.00
_cell.angle_beta   90.00
_cell.angle_gamma   90.00
#
_symmetry.space_group_name_H-M   'P 1'
#
loop_
_entity.id
_entity.type
_entity.pdbx_description
1 polymer ?
#
loop_
_entity_poly.entity_id
_entity_poly.type
_entity_poly.pdbx_seq_one_letter_code
_entity_poly.pdbx_strand_id
1 'polypeptide(L)'
;MKGTLHDFKAECDEDVVDMLHKDGIEPEQINQVIYSHLHFDHVGDPTPFTAAEIVLGADAQTLLADSYPTNQDSYIQALPANRKVTYLDFSVSASHKYKIVSPIGTFDRAIDFYDDGSLYFVDSPGHSPGHIAALARVAPNNFVFLAGDTCHNRECYVPGTRLISEENYADLEMARETVTRLVRMNKEVHNVVTILAHEAEREQDMPQFPVDLKEWAVEEIQKRKAKTGGVEA
;
A
#
# COMPACT_ATOMS: atom_id res chain seq x y z
N MET A 1 0.69 27.90 -27.02
CA MET A 1 1.95 27.14 -26.81
C MET A 1 1.59 25.67 -26.83
N LYS A 2 1.95 24.93 -27.89
CA LYS A 2 1.88 23.47 -27.90
C LYS A 2 3.21 22.97 -27.35
N GLY A 3 3.29 22.87 -26.02
CA GLY A 3 4.40 22.24 -25.32
C GLY A 3 4.06 20.77 -25.16
N THR A 4 4.89 19.93 -25.76
CA THR A 4 4.93 18.47 -25.64
C THR A 4 4.86 18.02 -24.18
N LEU A 5 3.69 17.58 -23.71
CA LEU A 5 3.68 16.46 -22.78
C LEU A 5 4.28 15.31 -23.58
N HIS A 6 5.47 14.85 -23.20
CA HIS A 6 5.94 13.56 -23.69
C HIS A 6 4.85 12.56 -23.29
N ASP A 7 4.25 11.86 -24.26
CA ASP A 7 3.33 10.77 -23.97
C ASP A 7 4.09 9.79 -23.07
N PHE A 8 3.76 9.77 -21.78
CA PHE A 8 4.24 8.75 -20.87
C PHE A 8 3.54 7.47 -21.30
N LYS A 9 4.27 6.62 -22.02
CA LYS A 9 3.80 5.30 -22.40
C LYS A 9 4.40 4.31 -21.42
N ALA A 10 3.59 3.81 -20.50
CA ALA A 10 3.94 2.64 -19.71
C ALA A 10 3.98 1.42 -20.64
N GLU A 11 5.07 0.66 -20.59
CA GLU A 11 5.18 -0.65 -21.24
C GLU A 11 5.19 -1.70 -20.14
N CYS A 12 4.30 -2.68 -20.26
CA CYS A 12 4.12 -3.76 -19.32
C CYS A 12 4.04 -5.03 -20.16
N ASP A 13 5.14 -5.80 -20.17
CA ASP A 13 5.23 -7.02 -20.96
C ASP A 13 4.36 -8.14 -20.36
N GLU A 14 4.20 -8.13 -19.04
CA GLU A 14 3.43 -9.11 -18.27
C GLU A 14 2.68 -8.38 -17.15
N ASP A 15 1.37 -8.55 -17.09
CA ASP A 15 0.53 -7.96 -16.05
C ASP A 15 0.33 -8.93 -14.86
N VAL A 16 -0.47 -8.51 -13.87
CA VAL A 16 -0.75 -9.34 -12.68
C VAL A 16 -1.42 -10.67 -13.04
N VAL A 17 -2.27 -10.70 -14.08
CA VAL A 17 -2.94 -11.92 -14.52
C VAL A 17 -1.94 -12.89 -15.16
N ASP A 18 -1.04 -12.38 -16.00
CA ASP A 18 0.05 -13.19 -16.58
C ASP A 18 0.91 -13.82 -15.47
N MET A 19 1.24 -13.04 -14.44
CA MET A 19 2.01 -13.51 -13.29
C MET A 19 1.28 -14.59 -12.48
N LEU A 20 -0.03 -14.44 -12.25
CA LEU A 20 -0.82 -15.46 -11.56
C LEU A 20 -0.92 -16.77 -12.37
N HIS A 21 -1.13 -16.67 -13.68
CA HIS A 21 -1.24 -17.85 -14.54
C HIS A 21 0.04 -18.69 -14.60
N LYS A 22 1.23 -18.07 -14.52
CA LYS A 22 2.51 -18.80 -14.47
C LYS A 22 2.58 -19.79 -13.29
N ASP A 23 1.89 -19.47 -12.21
CA ASP A 23 1.80 -20.29 -11.00
C ASP A 23 0.48 -21.06 -10.89
N GLY A 24 -0.29 -21.13 -11.98
CA GLY A 24 -1.54 -21.88 -12.08
C GLY A 24 -2.67 -21.31 -11.23
N ILE A 25 -2.63 -20.01 -10.94
CA ILE A 25 -3.70 -19.30 -10.23
C ILE A 25 -4.56 -18.56 -11.25
N GLU A 26 -5.85 -18.88 -11.28
CA GLU A 26 -6.83 -18.18 -12.09
C GLU A 26 -7.29 -16.89 -11.37
N PRO A 27 -7.45 -15.75 -12.05
CA PRO A 27 -7.89 -14.49 -11.43
C PRO A 27 -9.20 -14.59 -10.65
N GLU A 28 -10.10 -15.50 -11.03
CA GLU A 28 -11.36 -15.77 -10.34
C GLU A 28 -11.19 -16.44 -8.97
N GLN A 29 -10.00 -16.99 -8.68
CA GLN A 29 -9.67 -17.53 -7.36
C GLN A 29 -9.34 -16.40 -6.36
N ILE A 30 -9.05 -15.19 -6.84
CA ILE A 30 -8.76 -14.04 -5.99
C ILE A 30 -10.06 -13.52 -5.39
N ASN A 31 -10.14 -13.50 -4.06
CA ASN A 31 -11.34 -13.06 -3.34
C ASN A 31 -11.33 -11.56 -3.04
N GLN A 32 -10.18 -10.90 -3.09
CA GLN A 32 -10.03 -9.49 -2.75
C GLN A 32 -8.94 -8.83 -3.60
N VAL A 33 -9.24 -7.64 -4.13
CA VAL A 33 -8.26 -6.73 -4.72
C VAL A 33 -8.23 -5.49 -3.84
N ILE A 34 -7.08 -5.21 -3.25
CA ILE A 34 -6.90 -4.09 -2.33
C ILE A 34 -6.04 -3.05 -3.01
N TYR A 35 -6.56 -1.84 -3.13
CA TYR A 35 -5.82 -0.72 -3.68
C TYR A 35 -5.31 0.16 -2.55
N SER A 36 -3.99 0.40 -2.52
CA SER A 36 -3.41 1.40 -1.62
C SER A 36 -3.98 2.78 -1.91
N HIS A 37 -4.13 3.12 -3.19
CA HIS A 37 -4.79 4.32 -3.71
C HIS A 37 -5.09 4.16 -5.21
N LEU A 38 -5.57 5.21 -5.87
CA LEU A 38 -6.12 5.16 -7.23
C LEU A 38 -5.22 5.79 -8.32
N HIS A 39 -3.91 5.92 -8.10
CA HIS A 39 -3.00 6.26 -9.19
C HIS A 39 -2.87 5.09 -10.18
N PHE A 40 -2.56 5.43 -11.43
CA PHE A 40 -2.65 4.52 -12.58
C PHE A 40 -1.79 3.25 -12.44
N ASP A 41 -0.64 3.37 -11.78
CA ASP A 41 0.35 2.31 -11.54
C ASP A 41 0.01 1.41 -10.35
N HIS A 42 -1.09 1.71 -9.62
CA HIS A 42 -1.56 0.90 -8.50
C HIS A 42 -2.89 0.18 -8.76
N VAL A 43 -3.61 0.53 -9.84
CA VAL A 43 -4.96 0.00 -10.12
C VAL A 43 -4.98 -1.12 -11.15
N GLY A 44 -4.17 -1.03 -12.21
CA GLY A 44 -4.17 -1.98 -13.32
C GLY A 44 -5.56 -2.22 -13.94
N ASP A 45 -5.80 -3.42 -14.45
CA ASP A 45 -7.13 -3.86 -14.92
C ASP A 45 -7.79 -4.84 -13.90
N PRO A 46 -8.82 -4.40 -13.15
CA PRO A 46 -9.56 -5.28 -12.23
C PRO A 46 -10.60 -6.18 -12.91
N THR A 47 -10.79 -6.06 -14.23
CA THR A 47 -11.85 -6.79 -14.96
C THR A 47 -11.74 -8.31 -14.83
N PRO A 48 -10.54 -8.93 -14.93
CA PRO A 48 -10.39 -10.39 -14.87
C PRO A 48 -10.74 -11.01 -13.51
N PHE A 49 -10.58 -10.26 -12.41
CA PHE A 49 -10.69 -10.79 -11.05
C PHE A 49 -12.13 -11.03 -10.60
N THR A 50 -13.05 -11.54 -11.42
CA THR A 50 -14.53 -11.42 -11.31
C THR A 50 -15.19 -11.86 -9.98
N ALA A 51 -14.51 -12.64 -9.14
CA ALA A 51 -14.99 -13.01 -7.80
C ALA A 51 -14.57 -12.03 -6.69
N ALA A 52 -13.54 -11.22 -6.91
CA ALA A 52 -12.96 -10.36 -5.89
C ALA A 52 -13.88 -9.22 -5.45
N GLU A 53 -13.93 -8.90 -4.15
CA GLU A 53 -14.34 -7.56 -3.71
C GLU A 53 -13.17 -6.57 -3.84
N ILE A 54 -13.47 -5.31 -4.12
CA ILE A 54 -12.47 -4.24 -4.13
C ILE A 54 -12.45 -3.56 -2.76
N VAL A 55 -11.26 -3.33 -2.21
CA VAL A 55 -11.06 -2.66 -0.91
C VAL A 55 -10.25 -1.39 -1.10
N LEU A 56 -10.74 -0.28 -0.55
CA LEU A 56 -10.17 1.07 -0.69
C LEU A 56 -10.32 1.86 0.61
N GLY A 57 -9.47 2.85 0.87
CA GLY A 57 -9.74 3.85 1.91
C GLY A 57 -10.98 4.68 1.56
N ALA A 58 -11.79 5.03 2.56
CA ALA A 58 -13.10 5.64 2.33
C ALA A 58 -13.06 6.98 1.59
N ASP A 59 -12.01 7.77 1.80
CA ASP A 59 -11.84 9.08 1.16
C ASP A 59 -11.53 8.97 -0.34
N ALA A 60 -11.16 7.79 -0.85
CA ALA A 60 -10.98 7.55 -2.29
C ALA A 60 -12.29 7.72 -3.08
N GLN A 61 -13.45 7.67 -2.41
CA GLN A 61 -14.75 7.97 -3.04
C GLN A 61 -14.79 9.39 -3.63
N THR A 62 -14.04 10.34 -3.07
CA THR A 62 -13.97 11.71 -3.59
C THR A 62 -13.36 11.77 -4.99
N LEU A 63 -12.42 10.87 -5.28
CA LEU A 63 -11.79 10.73 -6.60
C LEU A 63 -12.71 10.03 -7.60
N LEU A 64 -13.43 8.99 -7.13
CA LEU A 64 -14.34 8.21 -7.97
C LEU A 64 -15.57 9.00 -8.41
N ALA A 65 -15.96 10.04 -7.67
CA ALA A 65 -17.09 10.90 -7.98
C ALA A 65 -16.97 11.62 -9.34
N ASP A 66 -15.73 11.83 -9.82
CA ASP A 66 -15.42 12.51 -11.08
C ASP A 66 -14.53 11.63 -11.99
N SER A 67 -14.83 10.33 -12.05
CA SER A 67 -14.04 9.33 -12.78
C SER A 67 -14.40 9.20 -14.28
N TYR A 68 -13.45 8.71 -15.07
CA TYR A 68 -13.68 8.22 -16.43
C TYR A 68 -14.56 6.95 -16.39
N PRO A 69 -15.54 6.74 -17.30
CA PRO A 69 -15.78 7.50 -18.53
C PRO A 69 -16.73 8.69 -18.38
N THR A 70 -17.29 8.93 -17.19
CA THR A 70 -18.25 10.04 -16.96
C THR A 70 -17.58 11.40 -17.18
N ASN A 71 -16.36 11.56 -16.65
CA ASN A 71 -15.49 12.68 -16.97
C ASN A 71 -14.35 12.23 -17.90
N GLN A 72 -14.29 12.78 -19.12
CA GLN A 72 -13.29 12.42 -20.14
C GLN A 72 -11.89 12.97 -19.85
N ASP A 73 -11.79 13.98 -18.98
CA ASP A 73 -10.53 14.60 -18.56
C ASP A 73 -9.98 14.00 -17.26
N SER A 74 -10.67 13.00 -16.69
CA SER A 74 -10.28 12.37 -15.44
C SER A 74 -9.16 11.34 -15.64
N TYR A 75 -8.17 11.38 -14.76
CA TYR A 75 -7.11 10.37 -14.67
C TYR A 75 -7.51 9.16 -13.82
N ILE A 76 -8.69 9.20 -13.20
CA ILE A 76 -9.20 8.13 -12.33
C ILE A 76 -10.21 7.30 -13.12
N GLN A 77 -9.93 6.01 -13.25
CA GLN A 77 -10.84 5.06 -13.89
C GLN A 77 -11.96 4.64 -12.94
N ALA A 78 -13.20 4.66 -13.40
CA ALA A 78 -14.34 4.14 -12.64
C ALA A 78 -14.16 2.64 -12.40
N LEU A 79 -14.51 2.21 -11.18
CA LEU A 79 -14.50 0.79 -10.81
C LEU A 79 -15.58 0.01 -11.59
N PRO A 80 -15.40 -1.30 -11.82
CA PRO A 80 -16.43 -2.13 -12.44
C PRO A 80 -17.76 -2.08 -11.67
N ALA A 81 -18.86 -1.71 -12.34
CA ALA A 81 -20.15 -1.46 -11.69
C ALA A 81 -20.75 -2.66 -10.94
N ASN A 82 -20.43 -3.89 -11.36
CA ASN A 82 -20.94 -5.12 -10.76
C ASN A 82 -20.03 -5.67 -9.64
N ARG A 83 -19.25 -4.79 -9.01
CA ARG A 83 -18.32 -5.16 -7.96
C ARG A 83 -18.76 -4.72 -6.59
N LYS A 84 -18.63 -5.62 -5.61
CA LYS A 84 -18.68 -5.21 -4.21
C LYS A 84 -17.44 -4.37 -3.94
N VAL A 85 -17.66 -3.15 -3.43
CA VAL A 85 -16.60 -2.26 -3.00
C VAL A 85 -16.74 -2.00 -1.50
N THR A 86 -15.65 -2.22 -0.78
CA THR A 86 -15.53 -1.98 0.66
C THR A 86 -14.66 -0.76 0.88
N TYR A 87 -15.25 0.28 1.47
CA TYR A 87 -14.57 1.51 1.85
C TYR A 87 -14.20 1.47 3.33
N LEU A 88 -12.89 1.50 3.60
CA LEU A 88 -12.32 1.46 4.94
C LEU A 88 -12.40 2.84 5.58
N ASP A 89 -13.23 2.95 6.61
CA ASP A 89 -13.39 4.15 7.42
C ASP A 89 -12.65 3.94 8.74
N PHE A 90 -11.62 4.76 8.97
CA PHE A 90 -10.77 4.70 10.16
C PHE A 90 -11.31 5.54 11.33
N SER A 91 -12.52 6.11 11.22
CA SER A 91 -13.17 6.82 12.31
C SER A 91 -13.61 5.86 13.41
N VAL A 92 -13.60 6.33 14.67
CA VAL A 92 -14.05 5.54 15.83
C VAL A 92 -15.51 5.09 15.67
N SER A 93 -16.33 5.90 14.98
CA SER A 93 -17.73 5.58 14.65
C SER A 93 -17.89 4.32 13.78
N ALA A 94 -16.87 3.95 13.01
CA ALA A 94 -16.91 2.79 12.12
C ALA A 94 -16.61 1.45 12.82
N SER A 95 -16.32 1.45 14.13
CA SER A 95 -15.96 0.25 14.93
C SER A 95 -16.99 -0.87 14.94
N HIS A 96 -18.23 -0.62 14.53
CA HIS A 96 -19.27 -1.65 14.36
C HIS A 96 -19.06 -2.52 13.11
N LYS A 97 -18.23 -2.08 12.16
CA LYS A 97 -17.98 -2.79 10.89
C LYS A 97 -16.69 -3.61 10.92
N TYR A 98 -15.65 -3.07 11.56
CA TYR A 98 -14.34 -3.71 11.71
C TYR A 98 -13.73 -3.32 13.05
N LYS A 99 -12.78 -4.12 13.51
CA LYS A 99 -12.04 -3.81 14.74
C LYS A 99 -11.01 -2.72 14.48
N ILE A 100 -11.29 -1.54 15.03
CA ILE A 100 -10.35 -0.42 15.03
C ILE A 100 -9.23 -0.70 16.04
N VAL A 101 -7.99 -0.53 15.59
CA VAL A 101 -6.77 -0.67 16.39
C VAL A 101 -6.07 0.68 16.43
N SER A 102 -5.73 1.13 17.63
CA SER A 102 -5.10 2.43 17.85
C SER A 102 -4.30 2.42 19.17
N PRO A 103 -2.98 2.74 19.14
CA PRO A 103 -2.11 2.86 17.96
C PRO A 103 -1.68 1.49 17.40
N ILE A 104 -1.11 1.46 16.20
CA ILE A 104 -0.33 0.31 15.69
C ILE A 104 1.06 0.77 15.23
N GLY A 105 2.11 0.26 15.87
CA GLY A 105 3.46 0.77 15.67
C GLY A 105 3.53 2.28 15.95
N THR A 106 3.80 3.07 14.90
CA THR A 106 3.93 4.53 14.96
C THR A 106 2.75 5.28 14.34
N PHE A 107 1.69 4.57 13.94
CA PHE A 107 0.49 5.12 13.34
C PHE A 107 -0.67 5.12 14.33
N ASP A 108 -1.49 6.16 14.26
CA ASP A 108 -2.57 6.39 15.23
C ASP A 108 -3.79 5.50 14.98
N ARG A 109 -4.03 5.09 13.72
CA ARG A 109 -5.27 4.41 13.34
C ARG A 109 -5.01 3.25 12.39
N ALA A 110 -5.64 2.13 12.68
CA ALA A 110 -5.63 0.95 11.83
C ALA A 110 -6.92 0.14 12.00
N ILE A 111 -7.15 -0.78 11.08
CA ILE A 111 -8.24 -1.75 11.09
C ILE A 111 -7.62 -3.14 11.06
N ASP A 112 -7.93 -3.99 12.03
CA ASP A 112 -7.68 -5.43 11.97
C ASP A 112 -8.75 -6.05 11.06
N PHE A 113 -8.39 -6.28 9.79
CA PHE A 113 -9.36 -6.47 8.73
C PHE A 113 -10.11 -7.81 8.84
N TYR A 114 -9.43 -8.84 9.33
CA TYR A 114 -10.00 -10.18 9.56
C TYR A 114 -10.33 -10.46 11.04
N ASP A 115 -10.04 -9.53 11.94
CA ASP A 115 -10.16 -9.69 13.41
C ASP A 115 -9.39 -10.91 13.98
N ASP A 116 -8.30 -11.30 13.30
CA ASP A 116 -7.40 -12.38 13.72
C ASP A 116 -5.93 -11.91 13.82
N GLY A 117 -5.70 -10.62 13.54
CA GLY A 117 -4.40 -9.97 13.51
C GLY A 117 -3.46 -10.42 12.39
N SER A 118 -3.99 -11.08 11.34
CA SER A 118 -3.20 -11.49 10.17
C SER A 118 -2.89 -10.32 9.23
N LEU A 119 -3.84 -9.40 9.06
CA LEU A 119 -3.72 -8.26 8.18
C LEU A 119 -4.36 -7.02 8.80
N TYR A 120 -3.56 -5.97 8.92
CA TYR A 120 -4.05 -4.66 9.32
C TYR A 120 -3.95 -3.69 8.15
N PHE A 121 -5.00 -2.89 7.94
CA PHE A 121 -4.89 -1.68 7.12
C PHE A 121 -4.57 -0.50 8.03
N VAL A 122 -3.61 0.31 7.61
CA VAL A 122 -3.10 1.45 8.37
C VAL A 122 -3.46 2.72 7.62
N ASP A 123 -4.05 3.66 8.35
CA ASP A 123 -4.42 4.97 7.83
C ASP A 123 -3.14 5.79 7.53
N SER A 124 -2.96 6.13 6.26
CA SER A 124 -1.71 6.74 5.76
C SER A 124 -2.00 7.91 4.80
N PRO A 125 -2.65 8.99 5.29
CA PRO A 125 -3.09 10.10 4.46
C PRO A 125 -1.94 10.97 3.94
N GLY A 126 -2.24 11.80 2.95
CA GLY A 126 -1.33 12.82 2.41
C GLY A 126 -1.04 12.65 0.92
N HIS A 127 -0.71 11.43 0.48
CA HIS A 127 -0.44 11.11 -0.93
C HIS A 127 -1.67 11.27 -1.81
N SER A 128 -2.69 10.46 -1.54
CA SER A 128 -3.96 10.50 -2.25
C SER A 128 -5.10 10.42 -1.22
N PRO A 129 -6.27 11.03 -1.49
CA PRO A 129 -7.47 10.76 -0.71
C PRO A 129 -7.70 9.25 -0.59
N GLY A 130 -7.83 8.76 0.63
CA GLY A 130 -8.05 7.35 0.93
C GLY A 130 -6.81 6.47 0.82
N HIS A 131 -5.59 7.03 0.80
CA HIS A 131 -4.37 6.24 0.77
C HIS A 131 -4.22 5.36 2.02
N ILE A 132 -4.10 4.05 1.82
CA ILE A 132 -3.91 3.05 2.87
C ILE A 132 -2.59 2.30 2.69
N ALA A 133 -1.96 1.95 3.81
CA ALA A 133 -0.85 1.02 3.88
C ALA A 133 -1.33 -0.30 4.51
N ALA A 134 -0.57 -1.38 4.31
CA ALA A 134 -0.89 -2.68 4.89
C ALA A 134 0.23 -3.17 5.82
N LEU A 135 -0.14 -3.70 6.99
CA LEU A 135 0.75 -4.40 7.90
C LEU A 135 0.33 -5.87 7.95
N ALA A 136 1.07 -6.74 7.28
CA ALA A 136 0.80 -8.17 7.20
C ALA A 136 1.65 -8.95 8.20
N ARG A 137 1.03 -9.83 8.99
CA ARG A 137 1.73 -10.75 9.89
C ARG A 137 2.22 -11.96 9.10
N VAL A 138 3.53 -12.11 8.98
CA VAL A 138 4.15 -13.20 8.20
C VAL A 138 4.67 -14.34 9.09
N ALA A 139 4.94 -14.06 10.36
CA ALA A 139 5.28 -15.08 11.38
C ALA A 139 4.83 -14.60 12.78
N PRO A 140 4.88 -15.46 13.82
CA PRO A 140 4.55 -15.03 15.18
C PRO A 140 5.35 -13.78 15.57
N ASN A 141 4.64 -12.68 15.85
CA ASN A 141 5.22 -11.38 16.18
C ASN A 141 6.20 -10.81 15.13
N ASN A 142 6.11 -11.18 13.85
CA ASN A 142 6.91 -10.60 12.76
C ASN A 142 6.00 -10.14 11.63
N PHE A 143 6.26 -8.93 11.13
CA PHE A 143 5.37 -8.26 10.20
C PHE A 143 6.12 -7.64 9.02
N VAL A 144 5.41 -7.51 7.92
CA VAL A 144 5.82 -6.75 6.75
C VAL A 144 4.86 -5.55 6.60
N PHE A 145 5.42 -4.35 6.52
CA PHE A 145 4.66 -3.11 6.28
C PHE A 145 4.82 -2.70 4.82
N LEU A 146 3.77 -2.88 4.03
CA LEU A 146 3.66 -2.46 2.63
C LEU A 146 3.16 -1.01 2.62
N ALA A 147 4.07 -0.07 2.38
CA ALA A 147 3.82 1.35 2.62
C ALA A 147 3.00 2.04 1.51
N GLY A 148 2.82 1.38 0.36
CA GLY A 148 2.33 2.06 -0.84
C GLY A 148 3.18 3.30 -1.15
N ASP A 149 2.50 4.38 -1.47
CA ASP A 149 3.11 5.67 -1.82
C ASP A 149 3.13 6.66 -0.66
N THR A 150 2.96 6.15 0.57
CA THR A 150 3.31 6.92 1.77
C THR A 150 4.68 7.58 1.59
N CYS A 151 5.61 6.84 0.97
CA CYS A 151 6.90 7.35 0.53
C CYS A 151 7.38 6.51 -0.67
N HIS A 152 7.61 7.12 -1.83
CA HIS A 152 8.01 6.36 -3.03
C HIS A 152 9.33 5.59 -2.84
N ASN A 153 10.33 6.22 -2.23
CA ASN A 153 11.69 5.67 -2.09
C ASN A 153 12.36 6.11 -0.77
N ARG A 154 13.32 5.34 -0.25
CA ARG A 154 14.05 5.67 0.99
C ARG A 154 14.91 6.94 0.87
N GLU A 155 15.27 7.38 -0.33
CA GLU A 155 15.88 8.70 -0.56
C GLU A 155 15.01 9.87 -0.10
N CYS A 156 13.69 9.66 0.06
CA CYS A 156 12.78 10.64 0.61
C CYS A 156 12.74 10.65 2.16
N TYR A 157 13.44 9.73 2.84
CA TYR A 157 13.52 9.71 4.31
C TYR A 157 14.46 10.79 4.81
N VAL A 158 14.02 11.70 5.68
CA VAL A 158 14.89 12.73 6.29
C VAL A 158 16.11 12.10 7.01
N PRO A 159 17.37 12.58 6.79
CA PRO A 159 17.80 13.76 6.00
C PRO A 159 18.10 13.46 4.52
N GLY A 160 17.18 12.78 3.84
CA GLY A 160 17.33 12.21 2.52
C GLY A 160 17.64 13.21 1.42
N THR A 161 18.05 12.68 0.27
CA THR A 161 18.51 13.42 -0.89
C THR A 161 17.39 13.89 -1.80
N ARG A 162 16.16 13.39 -1.58
CA ARG A 162 14.98 13.70 -2.38
C ARG A 162 13.84 14.21 -1.49
N LEU A 163 13.10 15.20 -1.97
CA LEU A 163 11.83 15.57 -1.34
C LEU A 163 10.74 14.64 -1.86
N ILE A 164 9.72 14.38 -1.03
CA ILE A 164 8.46 13.85 -1.57
C ILE A 164 7.96 14.81 -2.66
N SER A 165 7.48 14.26 -3.79
CA SER A 165 7.10 15.06 -4.96
C SER A 165 6.04 16.09 -4.59
N GLU A 166 6.15 17.35 -5.03
CA GLU A 166 5.07 18.32 -4.80
C GLU A 166 3.88 18.09 -5.75
N GLU A 167 4.09 17.38 -6.86
CA GLU A 167 3.09 17.23 -7.94
C GLU A 167 2.15 16.03 -7.73
N ASN A 168 2.46 15.11 -6.82
CA ASN A 168 1.73 13.83 -6.65
C ASN A 168 1.05 13.67 -5.28
N TYR A 169 1.07 14.70 -4.42
CA TYR A 169 0.48 14.63 -3.08
C TYR A 169 -0.70 15.59 -2.94
N ALA A 170 -1.84 15.06 -2.50
CA ALA A 170 -3.05 15.84 -2.27
C ALA A 170 -2.91 16.80 -1.06
N ASP A 171 -2.15 16.41 -0.03
CA ASP A 171 -1.83 17.22 1.14
C ASP A 171 -0.37 17.00 1.55
N LEU A 172 0.49 17.95 1.17
CA LEU A 172 1.93 17.86 1.34
C LEU A 172 2.37 17.91 2.82
N GLU A 173 1.68 18.66 3.67
CA GLU A 173 2.02 18.74 5.09
C GLU A 173 1.66 17.43 5.80
N MET A 174 0.45 16.92 5.56
CA MET A 174 0.02 15.62 6.07
C MET A 174 0.93 14.50 5.55
N ALA A 175 1.32 14.54 4.29
CA ALA A 175 2.24 13.56 3.71
C ALA A 175 3.59 13.52 4.42
N ARG A 176 4.18 14.69 4.73
CA ARG A 176 5.45 14.77 5.49
C ARG A 176 5.32 14.18 6.89
N GLU A 177 4.18 14.39 7.55
CA GLU A 177 3.90 13.77 8.84
C GLU A 177 3.78 12.25 8.73
N THR A 178 3.03 11.75 7.74
CA THR A 178 2.87 10.32 7.47
C THR A 178 4.21 9.66 7.12
N VAL A 179 5.06 10.31 6.31
CA VAL A 179 6.44 9.86 6.05
C VAL A 179 7.26 9.81 7.33
N THR A 180 7.11 10.80 8.23
CA THR A 180 7.81 10.79 9.52
C THR A 180 7.40 9.58 10.35
N ARG A 181 6.10 9.23 10.38
CA ARG A 181 5.60 8.02 11.06
C ARG A 181 6.16 6.75 10.41
N LEU A 182 6.21 6.67 9.08
CA LEU A 182 6.82 5.57 8.33
C LEU A 182 8.31 5.40 8.64
N VAL A 183 9.08 6.49 8.67
CA VAL A 183 10.50 6.46 9.02
C VAL A 183 10.68 5.90 10.42
N ARG A 184 9.83 6.30 11.38
CA ARG A 184 9.85 5.76 12.73
C ARG A 184 9.44 4.29 12.76
N MET A 185 8.43 3.87 12.00
CA MET A 185 8.08 2.44 11.85
C MET A 185 9.30 1.63 11.42
N ASN A 186 9.98 2.10 10.36
CA ASN A 186 11.17 1.44 9.82
C ASN A 186 12.41 1.53 10.73
N LYS A 187 12.52 2.47 11.68
CA LYS A 187 13.70 2.65 12.55
C LYS A 187 13.51 2.14 13.98
N GLU A 188 12.33 2.30 14.55
CA GLU A 188 12.01 2.06 15.95
C GLU A 188 11.26 0.73 16.17
N VAL A 189 10.49 0.26 15.18
CA VAL A 189 9.72 -0.99 15.32
C VAL A 189 10.52 -2.16 14.75
N HIS A 190 11.14 -2.93 15.65
CA HIS A 190 12.18 -3.92 15.31
C HIS A 190 11.65 -5.25 14.76
N ASN A 191 10.35 -5.50 14.89
CA ASN A 191 9.68 -6.69 14.37
C ASN A 191 8.88 -6.43 13.09
N VAL A 192 9.17 -5.32 12.41
CA VAL A 192 8.56 -4.90 11.15
C VAL A 192 9.65 -4.72 10.09
N VAL A 193 9.45 -5.32 8.92
CA VAL A 193 10.17 -4.99 7.69
C VAL A 193 9.32 -4.05 6.86
N THR A 194 9.80 -2.84 6.58
CA THR A 194 9.09 -1.87 5.75
C THR A 194 9.53 -1.98 4.29
N ILE A 195 8.57 -2.11 3.38
CA ILE A 195 8.75 -2.14 1.93
C ILE A 195 8.02 -0.93 1.33
N LEU A 196 8.70 -0.21 0.44
CA LEU A 196 8.14 0.93 -0.31
C LEU A 196 7.73 0.51 -1.72
N ALA A 197 6.78 1.22 -2.34
CA ALA A 197 6.27 0.85 -3.66
C ALA A 197 7.29 1.02 -4.80
N HIS A 198 8.20 2.00 -4.71
CA HIS A 198 9.14 2.35 -5.79
C HIS A 198 10.61 2.40 -5.30
N GLU A 199 11.03 1.35 -4.60
CA GLU A 199 12.40 1.18 -4.15
C GLU A 199 13.14 0.07 -4.90
N ALA A 200 14.33 0.37 -5.39
CA ALA A 200 15.20 -0.62 -6.03
C ALA A 200 15.98 -1.44 -4.98
N GLU A 201 16.12 -0.90 -3.77
CA GLU A 201 16.95 -1.47 -2.70
C GLU A 201 16.48 -2.84 -2.22
N ARG A 202 15.17 -3.13 -2.35
CA ARG A 202 14.60 -4.44 -2.01
C ARG A 202 14.37 -5.34 -3.21
N GLU A 203 14.46 -4.80 -4.43
CA GLU A 203 14.18 -5.55 -5.66
C GLU A 203 15.15 -6.74 -5.83
N GLN A 204 16.39 -6.61 -5.37
CA GLN A 204 17.43 -7.65 -5.51
C GLN A 204 17.42 -8.70 -4.40
N ASP A 205 16.85 -8.39 -3.22
CA ASP A 205 16.95 -9.25 -2.04
C ASP A 205 15.61 -9.81 -1.55
N MET A 206 14.49 -9.19 -1.93
CA MET A 206 13.16 -9.61 -1.55
C MET A 206 12.67 -10.75 -2.46
N PRO A 207 12.18 -11.86 -1.90
CA PRO A 207 11.52 -12.89 -2.68
C PRO A 207 10.34 -12.32 -3.45
N GLN A 208 10.25 -12.66 -4.73
CA GLN A 208 9.09 -12.34 -5.56
C GLN A 208 8.12 -13.50 -5.57
N PHE A 209 6.84 -13.20 -5.77
CA PHE A 209 5.81 -14.21 -6.01
C PHE A 209 6.29 -15.18 -7.10
N PRO A 210 6.16 -16.51 -6.91
CA PRO A 210 5.35 -17.20 -5.90
C PRO A 210 6.04 -17.50 -4.55
N VAL A 211 7.30 -17.08 -4.36
CA VAL A 211 8.04 -17.37 -3.13
C VAL A 211 7.48 -16.54 -1.98
N ASP A 212 7.24 -17.18 -0.83
CA ASP A 212 6.71 -16.48 0.34
C ASP A 212 7.74 -15.53 0.97
N LEU A 213 7.25 -14.46 1.59
CA LEU A 213 8.09 -13.47 2.28
C LEU A 213 8.46 -13.89 3.71
N LYS A 214 7.96 -15.01 4.24
CA LYS A 214 8.02 -15.31 5.67
C LYS A 214 9.45 -15.54 6.14
N GLU A 215 10.17 -16.44 5.49
CA GLU A 215 11.54 -16.79 5.90
C GLU A 215 12.45 -15.56 5.78
N TRP A 216 12.38 -14.89 4.63
CA TRP A 216 13.12 -13.66 4.37
C TRP A 216 12.85 -12.54 5.39
N ALA A 217 11.57 -12.26 5.70
CA ALA A 217 11.23 -11.19 6.63
C ALA A 217 11.72 -11.49 8.05
N VAL A 218 11.66 -12.75 8.49
CA VAL A 218 12.21 -13.18 9.78
C VAL A 218 13.72 -12.96 9.79
N GLU A 219 14.44 -13.36 8.74
CA GLU A 219 15.88 -13.14 8.65
C GLU A 219 16.27 -11.66 8.68
N GLU A 220 15.55 -10.81 7.94
CA GLU A 220 15.77 -9.35 7.93
C GLU A 220 15.58 -8.74 9.32
N ILE A 221 14.55 -9.17 10.05
CA ILE A 221 14.31 -8.76 11.43
C ILE A 221 15.46 -9.20 12.34
N GLN A 222 15.96 -10.43 12.20
CA GLN A 222 17.09 -10.91 13.01
C GLN A 222 18.39 -10.16 12.68
N LYS A 223 18.70 -9.92 11.39
CA LYS A 223 19.86 -9.12 10.97
C LYS A 223 19.82 -7.73 11.58
N ARG A 224 18.64 -7.10 11.61
CA ARG A 224 18.46 -5.77 12.21
C ARG A 224 18.69 -5.79 13.73
N LYS A 225 18.13 -6.77 14.45
CA LYS A 225 18.35 -6.95 15.90
C LYS A 225 19.83 -7.17 16.24
N ALA A 226 20.55 -7.94 15.42
CA ALA A 226 21.98 -8.16 15.60
C ALA A 226 22.79 -6.86 15.42
N LYS A 227 22.43 -6.01 14.46
CA LYS A 227 23.07 -4.71 14.22
C LYS A 227 22.79 -3.68 15.31
N THR A 228 21.61 -3.69 15.91
CA THR A 228 21.23 -2.76 17.00
C THR A 228 21.69 -3.20 18.37
N GLY A 229 22.39 -4.34 18.49
CA GLY A 229 23.08 -4.77 19.69
C GLY A 229 22.13 -5.12 20.84
N GLY A 230 21.31 -6.15 20.69
CA GLY A 230 20.78 -6.94 21.82
C GLY A 230 20.08 -6.17 22.95
N VAL A 231 19.52 -4.98 22.68
CA VAL A 231 18.64 -4.32 23.66
C VAL A 231 17.28 -4.99 23.57
N GLU A 232 17.16 -6.12 24.28
CA GLU A 232 15.87 -6.62 24.71
C GLU A 232 15.20 -5.54 25.57
N ALA A 233 13.98 -5.18 25.21
CA ALA A 233 13.04 -4.54 26.12
C ALA A 233 12.38 -5.60 27.00
#